data_AF-A0A7W0CS07-F1
#
_entry.id   AF-A0A7W0CS07-F1
#
_cell.length_a   1.000
_cell.length_b   1.000
_cell.length_c   1.000
_cell.angle_alpha   90.00
_cell.angle_beta   90.00
_cell.angle_gamma   90.00
#
_symmetry.space_group_name_H-M   'P 1'
#
loop_
_entity.id
_entity.type
_entity.pdbx_description
1 polymer ?
#
loop_
_entity_poly.entity_id
_entity_poly.type
_entity_poly.pdbx_seq_one_letter_code
_entity_poly.pdbx_strand_id
1 'polypeptide(L)'
;MDSFDDLPMPLLPPLHLPGDAELAAAVRATPMAARFLDQSAPAELAARTGLDTPDGEVEVLRDGSAEEVLRLWSEVCFVAVHPAELGSQEEAVTLTELFLSGEPRPVEAGILDELGLVAEAAGGASELTPLGKWVARRVFASITGQQVPVFGSLAGKDAATLLQGLRSYAEDERREELAGWLSGRDRAKAAEEIAAAAAGASPLGRTVALQVLDAELGDDGREALRGLLATPRVGALVAARLGAERESSAEEIAWVLVDMAASLLEYGGDSEQVVEAMAMGMAPEEQAESIAILAFGRHPDTEKVLLTLVERHPDPKVAAAARKALRRHRGLADG
;
A
#
# COMPACT_ATOMS: atom_id res chain seq x y z
N MET A 1 27.43 6.00 2.77
CA MET A 1 26.36 6.72 3.47
C MET A 1 25.14 6.39 2.66
N ASP A 2 24.58 5.22 2.96
CA ASP A 2 23.49 4.66 2.18
C ASP A 2 22.29 5.57 2.38
N SER A 3 21.89 6.21 1.29
CA SER A 3 20.65 6.94 1.26
C SER A 3 19.54 5.92 1.43
N PHE A 4 18.97 5.84 2.63
CA PHE A 4 17.77 5.05 2.90
C PHE A 4 16.55 5.54 2.07
N ASP A 5 16.70 6.63 1.29
CA ASP A 5 15.63 7.26 0.49
C ASP A 5 15.15 6.45 -0.72
N ASP A 6 15.85 5.40 -1.18
CA ASP A 6 15.46 4.64 -2.39
C ASP A 6 14.98 3.21 -2.11
N LEU A 7 14.84 2.83 -0.83
CA LEU A 7 14.17 1.58 -0.49
C LEU A 7 12.65 1.80 -0.59
N PRO A 8 11.93 1.14 -1.52
CA PRO A 8 10.48 1.23 -1.53
C PRO A 8 9.96 0.75 -0.18
N MET A 9 9.29 1.63 0.56
CA MET A 9 8.69 1.24 1.83
C MET A 9 7.72 0.08 1.60
N PRO A 10 7.73 -0.94 2.47
CA PRO A 10 6.82 -2.06 2.33
C PRO A 10 5.38 -1.59 2.35
N LEU A 11 4.52 -2.29 1.62
CA LEU A 11 3.09 -2.02 1.67
C LEU A 11 2.57 -2.30 3.09
N LEU A 12 1.97 -1.30 3.74
CA LEU A 12 1.37 -1.49 5.05
C LEU A 12 0.03 -2.25 4.94
N PRO A 13 -0.24 -3.18 5.86
CA PRO A 13 -1.48 -3.94 5.87
C PRO A 13 -2.70 -3.04 6.08
N PRO A 14 -3.91 -3.50 5.72
CA PRO A 14 -5.13 -2.76 5.97
C PRO A 14 -5.37 -2.48 7.46
N LEU A 15 -6.02 -1.37 7.75
CA LEU A 15 -6.48 -1.05 9.09
C LEU A 15 -7.95 -1.44 9.28
N HIS A 16 -8.28 -1.92 10.48
CA HIS A 16 -9.65 -1.88 10.97
C HIS A 16 -9.90 -0.52 11.62
N LEU A 17 -10.88 0.21 11.09
CA LEU A 17 -11.36 1.46 11.67
C LEU A 17 -12.87 1.36 11.90
N PRO A 18 -13.38 1.95 12.99
CA PRO A 18 -14.82 2.09 13.16
C PRO A 18 -15.40 3.03 12.11
N GLY A 19 -16.72 2.98 11.93
CA GLY A 19 -17.41 3.84 10.97
C GLY A 19 -17.36 5.32 11.35
N ASP A 20 -17.59 6.20 10.38
CA ASP A 20 -17.45 7.65 10.53
C ASP A 20 -18.27 8.23 11.69
N ALA A 21 -19.46 7.69 11.96
CA ALA A 21 -20.30 8.15 13.07
C ALA A 21 -19.66 7.90 14.45
N GLU A 22 -18.97 6.77 14.62
CA GLU A 22 -18.28 6.44 15.86
C GLU A 22 -16.99 7.25 15.99
N LEU A 23 -16.23 7.44 14.90
CA LEU A 23 -15.07 8.32 14.90
C LEU A 23 -15.45 9.77 15.22
N ALA A 24 -16.54 10.29 14.64
CA ALA A 24 -17.03 11.64 14.93
C ALA A 24 -17.54 11.78 16.37
N ALA A 25 -18.12 10.72 16.95
CA ALA A 25 -18.45 10.69 18.37
C ALA A 25 -17.18 10.71 19.24
N ALA A 26 -16.14 9.97 18.86
CA ALA A 26 -14.84 9.98 19.54
C ALA A 26 -14.19 11.37 19.49
N VAL A 27 -14.24 12.07 18.34
CA VAL A 27 -13.78 13.46 18.19
C VAL A 27 -14.45 14.38 19.22
N ARG A 28 -15.79 14.32 19.32
CA ARG A 28 -16.55 15.15 20.26
C ARG A 28 -16.25 14.85 21.73
N ALA A 29 -15.77 13.65 22.03
CA ALA A 29 -15.39 13.23 23.37
C ALA A 29 -13.95 13.62 23.74
N THR A 30 -13.16 14.19 22.82
CA THR A 30 -11.78 14.57 23.10
C THR A 30 -11.69 15.77 24.04
N PRO A 31 -10.65 15.85 24.90
CA PRO A 31 -10.39 17.04 25.71
C PRO A 31 -10.28 18.31 24.87
N MET A 32 -9.58 18.27 23.73
CA MET A 32 -9.40 19.43 22.87
C MET A 32 -10.72 19.91 22.25
N ALA A 33 -11.64 19.01 21.88
CA ALA A 33 -12.96 19.41 21.39
C ALA A 33 -13.76 20.18 22.46
N ALA A 34 -13.71 19.73 23.72
CA ALA A 34 -14.33 20.45 24.83
C ALA A 34 -13.73 21.86 24.99
N ARG A 35 -12.41 22.00 24.81
CA ARG A 35 -11.72 23.29 24.89
C ARG A 35 -12.07 24.26 23.76
N PHE A 36 -12.35 23.77 22.55
CA PHE A 36 -12.90 24.63 21.50
C PHE A 36 -14.32 25.09 21.83
N LEU A 37 -15.15 24.18 22.34
CA LEU A 37 -16.55 24.48 22.68
C LEU A 37 -16.69 25.49 23.84
N ASP A 38 -15.75 25.49 24.79
CA ASP A 38 -15.72 26.43 25.92
C ASP A 38 -14.81 27.66 25.70
N GLN A 39 -14.21 27.78 24.51
CA GLN A 39 -13.29 28.86 24.12
C GLN A 39 -12.01 28.94 24.98
N SER A 40 -11.55 27.81 25.52
CA SER A 40 -10.28 27.68 26.28
C SER A 40 -9.15 26.98 25.52
N ALA A 41 -9.36 26.65 24.25
CA ALA A 41 -8.32 26.10 23.37
C ALA A 41 -7.18 27.11 23.12
N PRO A 42 -5.96 26.66 22.78
CA PRO A 42 -4.86 27.55 22.42
C PRO A 42 -5.26 28.49 21.27
N ALA A 43 -5.13 29.81 21.50
CA ALA A 43 -5.63 30.83 20.58
C ALA A 43 -5.05 30.71 19.16
N GLU A 44 -3.78 30.33 19.05
CA GLU A 44 -3.13 30.15 17.75
C GLU A 44 -3.71 28.96 16.98
N LEU A 45 -3.95 27.83 17.66
CA LEU A 45 -4.59 26.66 17.04
C LEU A 45 -6.04 26.97 16.63
N ALA A 46 -6.80 27.65 17.49
CA ALA A 46 -8.17 28.05 17.19
C ALA A 46 -8.25 28.99 15.99
N ALA A 47 -7.38 30.01 15.92
CA ALA A 47 -7.34 30.96 14.81
C ALA A 47 -6.97 30.28 13.48
N ARG A 48 -6.04 29.32 13.50
CA ARG A 48 -5.60 28.62 12.30
C ARG A 48 -6.62 27.63 11.73
N THR A 49 -7.54 27.17 12.56
CA THR A 49 -8.56 26.16 12.22
C THR A 49 -9.97 26.76 12.11
N GLY A 50 -10.09 28.09 12.27
CA GLY A 50 -11.39 28.79 12.24
C GLY A 50 -12.30 28.48 13.43
N LEU A 51 -11.74 27.96 14.53
CA LEU A 51 -12.44 27.58 15.76
C LEU A 51 -12.36 28.65 16.87
N ASP A 52 -11.92 29.86 16.53
CA ASP A 52 -11.81 31.01 17.44
C ASP A 52 -13.11 31.82 17.56
N THR A 53 -14.11 31.53 16.72
CA THR A 53 -15.42 32.19 16.74
C THR A 53 -16.55 31.20 17.03
N PRO A 54 -17.61 31.62 17.74
CA PRO A 54 -18.73 30.72 18.11
C PRO A 54 -19.57 30.25 16.91
N ASP A 55 -19.48 30.96 15.78
CA ASP A 55 -20.22 30.67 14.56
C ASP A 55 -19.32 29.93 13.56
N GLY A 56 -19.89 29.02 12.75
CA GLY A 56 -19.12 28.32 11.70
C GLY A 56 -18.57 26.96 12.14
N GLU A 57 -17.25 26.78 12.14
CA GLU A 57 -16.61 25.47 12.38
C GLU A 57 -16.84 24.95 13.82
N VAL A 58 -17.08 25.83 14.80
CA VAL A 58 -17.46 25.40 16.17
C VAL A 58 -18.83 24.70 16.19
N GLU A 59 -19.78 25.15 15.38
CA GLU A 59 -21.09 24.49 15.23
C GLU A 59 -20.96 23.16 14.47
N VAL A 60 -20.03 23.07 13.50
CA VAL A 60 -19.70 21.80 12.84
C VAL A 60 -19.21 20.78 13.87
N LEU A 61 -18.27 21.18 14.75
CA LEU A 61 -17.76 20.30 15.80
C LEU A 61 -18.88 19.81 16.75
N ARG A 62 -19.85 20.68 17.06
CA ARG A 62 -20.97 20.34 17.93
C ARG A 62 -21.98 19.42 17.24
N ASP A 63 -22.59 19.89 16.15
CA ASP A 63 -23.81 19.31 15.57
C ASP A 63 -23.66 18.92 14.09
N GLY A 64 -22.48 19.10 13.49
CA GLY A 64 -22.19 18.73 12.11
C GLY A 64 -22.33 17.23 11.83
N SER A 65 -22.47 16.89 10.55
CA SER A 65 -22.44 15.50 10.11
C SER A 65 -21.09 14.84 10.44
N ALA A 66 -21.05 13.50 10.44
CA ALA A 66 -19.82 12.77 10.70
C ALA A 66 -18.70 13.15 9.71
N GLU A 67 -19.04 13.33 8.43
CA GLU A 67 -18.09 13.75 7.40
C GLU A 67 -17.52 15.14 7.68
N GLU A 68 -18.36 16.11 8.04
CA GLU A 68 -17.93 17.48 8.34
C GLU A 68 -17.05 17.54 9.59
N VAL A 69 -17.44 16.83 10.66
CA VAL A 69 -16.65 16.72 11.90
C VAL A 69 -15.29 16.09 11.63
N LEU A 70 -15.24 14.99 10.87
CA LEU A 70 -13.97 14.33 10.57
C LEU A 70 -13.09 15.19 9.67
N ARG A 71 -13.64 15.87 8.66
CA ARG A 71 -12.89 16.81 7.82
C ARG A 71 -12.21 17.89 8.67
N LEU A 72 -12.99 18.57 9.52
CA LEU A 72 -12.51 19.60 10.43
C LEU A 72 -11.45 19.05 11.39
N TRP A 73 -11.73 17.90 12.04
CA TRP A 73 -10.78 17.33 13.00
C TRP A 73 -9.46 16.91 12.35
N SER A 74 -9.52 16.46 11.11
CA SER A 74 -8.33 16.17 10.31
C SER A 74 -7.42 17.38 10.15
N GLU A 75 -8.01 18.56 9.94
CA GLU A 75 -7.29 19.83 9.81
C GLU A 75 -6.70 20.26 11.15
N VAL A 76 -7.49 20.15 12.22
CA VAL A 76 -7.02 20.41 13.60
C VAL A 76 -5.80 19.56 13.93
N CYS A 77 -5.87 18.24 13.72
CA CYS A 77 -4.74 17.36 13.99
C CYS A 77 -3.54 17.65 13.10
N PHE A 78 -3.75 17.99 11.82
CA PHE A 78 -2.64 18.34 10.94
C PHE A 78 -1.93 19.61 11.44
N VAL A 79 -2.68 20.67 11.78
CA VAL A 79 -2.10 21.92 12.31
C VAL A 79 -1.38 21.69 13.63
N ALA A 80 -1.94 20.86 14.51
CA ALA A 80 -1.41 20.63 15.85
C ALA A 80 -0.21 19.68 15.90
N VAL A 81 -0.04 18.78 14.91
CA VAL A 81 0.99 17.73 14.95
C VAL A 81 2.06 17.93 13.88
N HIS A 82 1.76 18.58 12.75
CA HIS A 82 2.71 18.65 11.64
C HIS A 82 3.76 19.76 11.84
N PRO A 83 5.07 19.50 11.64
CA PRO A 83 6.16 20.45 11.90
C PRO A 83 6.18 21.67 10.98
N ALA A 84 5.52 21.60 9.83
CA ALA A 84 5.32 22.76 8.96
C ALA A 84 4.24 23.72 9.48
N GLU A 85 3.54 23.33 10.55
CA GLU A 85 2.42 24.05 11.14
C GLU A 85 2.73 24.48 12.58
N LEU A 86 1.84 24.24 13.55
CA LEU A 86 2.08 24.55 14.97
C LEU A 86 2.71 23.38 15.73
N GLY A 87 2.64 22.18 15.16
CA GLY A 87 3.23 20.98 15.75
C GLY A 87 4.74 20.93 15.64
N SER A 88 5.30 19.88 16.23
CA SER A 88 6.73 19.61 16.27
C SER A 88 7.11 18.40 15.44
N GLN A 89 8.39 18.31 15.06
CA GLN A 89 8.90 17.10 14.42
C GLN A 89 8.79 15.89 15.33
N GLU A 90 8.91 16.09 16.65
CA GLU A 90 8.79 15.05 17.65
C GLU A 90 7.39 14.41 17.63
N GLU A 91 6.31 15.20 17.68
CA GLU A 91 4.94 14.68 17.66
C GLU A 91 4.63 13.93 16.36
N ALA A 92 5.04 14.46 15.21
CA ALA A 92 4.85 13.79 13.92
C ALA A 92 5.61 12.45 13.85
N VAL A 93 6.83 12.41 14.37
CA VAL A 93 7.62 11.16 14.47
C VAL A 93 6.97 10.19 15.44
N THR A 94 6.57 10.62 16.64
CA THR A 94 5.90 9.78 17.63
C THR A 94 4.61 9.16 17.09
N LEU A 95 3.75 9.95 16.44
CA LEU A 95 2.52 9.46 15.84
C LEU A 95 2.80 8.43 14.73
N THR A 96 3.80 8.70 13.90
CA THR A 96 4.22 7.78 12.82
C THR A 96 4.83 6.50 13.37
N GLU A 97 5.65 6.57 14.42
CA GLU A 97 6.26 5.40 15.05
C GLU A 97 5.22 4.49 15.70
N LEU A 98 4.28 5.07 16.47
CA LEU A 98 3.16 4.32 17.05
C LEU A 98 2.30 3.64 15.97
N PHE A 99 2.14 4.32 14.84
CA PHE A 99 1.37 3.80 13.71
C PHE A 99 2.07 2.64 13.01
N LEU A 100 3.38 2.76 12.77
CA LEU A 100 4.17 1.73 12.11
C LEU A 100 4.46 0.53 13.02
N SER A 101 4.64 0.75 14.33
CA SER A 101 4.85 -0.35 15.28
C SER A 101 3.58 -1.14 15.54
N GLY A 102 2.43 -0.47 15.63
CA GLY A 102 1.17 -1.07 16.07
C GLY A 102 1.19 -1.56 17.52
N GLU A 103 2.25 -1.28 18.27
CA GLU A 103 2.48 -1.74 19.64
C GLU A 103 2.51 -0.56 20.62
N PRO A 104 2.05 -0.74 21.87
CA PRO A 104 2.15 0.28 22.91
C PRO A 104 3.60 0.68 23.18
N ARG A 105 3.87 1.98 23.31
CA ARG A 105 5.20 2.54 23.58
C ARG A 105 5.19 3.63 24.65
N PRO A 106 6.26 3.79 25.44
CA PRO A 106 6.38 4.94 26.33
C PRO A 106 6.53 6.22 25.49
N VAL A 107 5.56 7.12 25.57
CA VAL A 107 5.55 8.41 24.88
C VAL A 107 5.02 9.48 25.82
N GLU A 108 5.45 10.73 25.63
CA GLU A 108 4.82 11.86 26.30
C GLU A 108 3.50 12.18 25.59
N ALA A 109 2.38 11.84 26.23
CA ALA A 109 1.07 11.87 25.57
C ALA A 109 0.64 13.30 25.18
N GLY A 110 0.96 14.31 26.00
CA GLY A 110 0.90 15.74 25.65
C GLY A 110 -0.31 16.16 24.81
N ILE A 111 -0.07 16.82 23.67
CA ILE A 111 -1.11 17.24 22.73
C ILE A 111 -1.82 16.05 22.06
N LEU A 112 -1.17 14.90 21.92
CA LEU A 112 -1.76 13.70 21.30
C LEU A 112 -2.90 13.14 22.17
N ASP A 113 -2.77 13.22 23.50
CA ASP A 113 -3.82 12.87 24.45
C ASP A 113 -4.97 13.88 24.42
N GLU A 114 -4.66 15.19 24.38
CA GLU A 114 -5.70 16.22 24.27
C GLU A 114 -6.51 16.06 22.97
N LEU A 115 -5.88 15.64 21.88
CA LEU A 115 -6.52 15.33 20.60
C LEU A 115 -7.19 13.94 20.55
N GLY A 116 -7.10 13.16 21.63
CA GLY A 116 -7.65 11.80 21.73
C GLY A 116 -7.02 10.78 20.79
N LEU A 117 -5.78 11.01 20.36
CA LEU A 117 -5.06 10.14 19.41
C LEU A 117 -4.38 8.97 20.11
N VAL A 118 -4.04 9.12 21.39
CA VAL A 118 -3.42 8.08 22.21
C VAL A 118 -4.26 7.79 23.45
N ALA A 119 -4.11 6.59 23.99
CA ALA A 119 -4.64 6.19 25.29
C ALA A 119 -3.57 5.44 26.08
N GLU A 120 -3.67 5.50 27.41
CA GLU A 120 -2.78 4.76 28.31
C GLU A 120 -2.99 3.25 28.16
N ALA A 121 -1.88 2.54 27.93
CA ALA A 121 -1.79 1.09 27.87
C ALA A 121 -1.08 0.54 29.13
N ALA A 122 -1.06 -0.79 29.28
CA ALA A 122 -0.45 -1.42 30.44
C ALA A 122 1.04 -1.05 30.58
N GLY A 123 1.46 -0.74 31.82
CA GLY A 123 2.86 -0.45 32.14
C GLY A 123 3.32 0.99 31.84
N GLY A 124 2.39 1.94 31.69
CA GLY A 124 2.72 3.35 31.42
C GLY A 124 3.12 3.64 29.98
N ALA A 125 2.88 2.69 29.08
CA ALA A 125 2.95 2.91 27.65
C ALA A 125 1.69 3.61 27.14
N SER A 126 1.71 4.16 25.93
CA SER A 126 0.53 4.61 25.21
C SER A 126 0.38 3.85 23.90
N GLU A 127 -0.85 3.68 23.45
CA GLU A 127 -1.18 3.12 22.14
C GLU A 127 -2.12 4.05 21.38
N LEU A 128 -2.22 3.87 20.05
CA LEU A 128 -3.16 4.65 19.26
C LEU A 128 -4.60 4.22 19.54
N THR A 129 -5.45 5.21 19.82
CA THR A 129 -6.90 5.02 19.78
C THR A 129 -7.35 4.75 18.34
N PRO A 130 -8.60 4.30 18.10
CA PRO A 130 -9.14 4.22 16.74
C PRO A 130 -9.08 5.57 15.99
N LEU A 131 -9.33 6.68 16.68
CA LEU A 131 -9.18 8.03 16.13
C LEU A 131 -7.71 8.34 15.82
N GLY A 132 -6.79 7.95 16.71
CA GLY A 132 -5.35 8.02 16.49
C GLY A 132 -4.89 7.29 15.25
N LYS A 133 -5.34 6.04 15.04
CA LYS A 133 -5.05 5.26 13.82
C LYS A 133 -5.59 5.96 12.58
N TRP A 134 -6.80 6.51 12.65
CA TRP A 134 -7.41 7.26 11.54
C TRP A 134 -6.60 8.52 11.18
N VAL A 135 -6.16 9.32 12.17
CA VAL A 135 -5.31 10.50 11.94
C VAL A 135 -3.93 10.11 11.44
N ALA A 136 -3.26 9.18 12.12
CA ALA A 136 -1.91 8.74 11.79
C ALA A 136 -1.81 8.19 10.36
N ARG A 137 -2.81 7.43 9.91
CA ARG A 137 -2.94 6.99 8.51
C ARG A 137 -2.88 8.14 7.51
N ARG A 138 -3.54 9.26 7.81
CA ARG A 138 -3.61 10.44 6.92
C ARG A 138 -2.31 11.22 6.95
N VAL A 139 -1.72 11.39 8.14
CA VAL A 139 -0.40 12.02 8.30
C VAL A 139 0.66 11.19 7.56
N PHE A 140 0.71 9.88 7.78
CA PHE A 140 1.57 8.95 7.06
C PHE A 140 1.43 9.08 5.54
N ALA A 141 0.20 9.10 5.03
CA ALA A 141 -0.04 9.27 3.60
C ALA A 141 0.45 10.62 3.04
N SER A 142 0.35 11.70 3.82
CA SER A 142 0.85 13.03 3.41
C SER A 142 2.38 13.10 3.33
N ILE A 143 3.07 12.38 4.22
CA ILE A 143 4.54 12.35 4.30
C ILE A 143 5.12 11.41 3.24
N THR A 144 4.49 10.26 3.04
CA THR A 144 5.06 9.15 2.26
C THR A 144 4.45 9.00 0.87
N GLY A 145 3.28 9.61 0.64
CA GLY A 145 2.45 9.36 -0.54
C GLY A 145 1.72 8.00 -0.52
N GLN A 146 1.99 7.15 0.47
CA GLN A 146 1.42 5.80 0.54
C GLN A 146 0.05 5.79 1.22
N GLN A 147 -0.96 5.29 0.51
CA GLN A 147 -2.30 5.07 1.07
C GLN A 147 -2.36 3.71 1.75
N VAL A 148 -2.54 3.68 3.08
CA VAL A 148 -2.81 2.45 3.82
C VAL A 148 -4.27 2.08 3.65
N PRO A 149 -4.67 0.87 3.23
CA PRO A 149 -6.08 0.54 3.05
C PRO A 149 -6.85 0.49 4.39
N VAL A 150 -8.17 0.60 4.31
CA VAL A 150 -9.08 0.36 5.44
C VAL A 150 -10.00 -0.79 5.03
N PHE A 151 -10.22 -1.75 5.92
CA PHE A 151 -11.15 -2.85 5.65
C PHE A 151 -12.54 -2.32 5.29
N GLY A 152 -13.15 -2.96 4.29
CA GLY A 152 -14.44 -2.61 3.71
C GLY A 152 -14.41 -1.40 2.77
N SER A 153 -13.31 -0.64 2.71
CA SER A 153 -13.25 0.58 1.87
C SER A 153 -13.26 0.28 0.36
N LEU A 154 -12.99 -0.97 -0.04
CA LEU A 154 -13.06 -1.39 -1.43
C LEU A 154 -14.50 -1.71 -1.86
N ALA A 155 -15.45 -1.85 -0.93
CA ALA A 155 -16.86 -2.07 -1.27
C ALA A 155 -17.37 -1.00 -2.26
N GLY A 156 -18.02 -1.46 -3.34
CA GLY A 156 -18.54 -0.58 -4.40
C GLY A 156 -17.48 0.08 -5.31
N LYS A 157 -16.18 -0.18 -5.12
CA LYS A 157 -15.11 0.32 -6.02
C LYS A 157 -14.99 -0.52 -7.30
N ASP A 158 -14.24 -0.02 -8.30
CA ASP A 158 -13.93 -0.79 -9.50
C ASP A 158 -12.85 -1.86 -9.24
N ALA A 159 -12.69 -2.78 -10.20
CA ALA A 159 -11.72 -3.87 -10.08
C ALA A 159 -10.25 -3.38 -10.06
N ALA A 160 -9.92 -2.28 -10.74
CA ALA A 160 -8.57 -1.72 -10.71
C ALA A 160 -8.21 -1.22 -9.30
N THR A 161 -9.14 -0.50 -8.65
CA THR A 161 -9.00 -0.03 -7.27
C THR A 161 -8.95 -1.20 -6.29
N LEU A 162 -9.78 -2.23 -6.51
CA LEU A 162 -9.72 -3.48 -5.73
C LEU A 162 -8.31 -4.08 -5.79
N LEU A 163 -7.80 -4.34 -6.99
CA LEU A 163 -6.48 -4.96 -7.17
C LEU A 163 -5.36 -4.11 -6.58
N GLN A 164 -5.45 -2.78 -6.71
CA GLN A 164 -4.48 -1.88 -6.08
C GLN A 164 -4.46 -2.02 -4.55
N GLY A 165 -5.63 -2.14 -3.92
CA GLY A 165 -5.76 -2.32 -2.47
C GLY A 165 -5.30 -3.69 -1.99
N LEU A 166 -5.78 -4.76 -2.65
CA LEU A 166 -5.55 -6.15 -2.21
C LEU A 166 -4.07 -6.55 -2.15
N ARG A 167 -3.15 -5.84 -2.82
CA ARG A 167 -1.70 -6.11 -2.77
C ARG A 167 -1.09 -6.06 -1.38
N SER A 168 -1.65 -5.25 -0.48
CA SER A 168 -1.14 -5.11 0.89
C SER A 168 -1.83 -6.03 1.90
N TYR A 169 -2.78 -6.84 1.47
CA TYR A 169 -3.57 -7.72 2.34
C TYR A 169 -2.89 -9.09 2.44
N ALA A 170 -2.91 -9.67 3.64
CA ALA A 170 -2.63 -11.10 3.81
C ALA A 170 -3.72 -11.95 3.12
N GLU A 171 -3.47 -13.23 2.88
CA GLU A 171 -4.38 -14.08 2.09
C GLU A 171 -5.80 -14.14 2.67
N ASP A 172 -5.95 -14.35 3.98
CA ASP A 172 -7.27 -14.44 4.62
C ASP A 172 -8.00 -13.10 4.63
N GLU A 173 -7.29 -11.99 4.87
CA GLU A 173 -7.82 -10.63 4.80
C GLU A 173 -8.29 -10.29 3.38
N ARG A 174 -7.55 -10.76 2.37
CA ARG A 174 -7.88 -10.57 0.96
C ARG A 174 -9.21 -11.24 0.62
N ARG A 175 -9.45 -12.44 1.15
CA ARG A 175 -10.71 -13.17 0.98
C ARG A 175 -11.88 -12.44 1.61
N GLU A 176 -11.70 -11.92 2.82
CA GLU A 176 -12.72 -11.13 3.51
C GLU A 176 -13.08 -9.87 2.72
N GLU A 177 -12.09 -9.09 2.31
CA GLU A 177 -12.30 -7.85 1.55
C GLU A 177 -12.95 -8.13 0.18
N LEU A 178 -12.51 -9.20 -0.50
CA LEU A 178 -13.11 -9.65 -1.75
C LEU A 178 -14.57 -10.06 -1.56
N ALA A 179 -14.92 -10.76 -0.48
CA ALA A 179 -16.30 -11.12 -0.18
C ALA A 179 -17.17 -9.87 0.02
N GLY A 180 -16.65 -8.85 0.71
CA GLY A 180 -17.30 -7.54 0.83
C GLY A 180 -17.51 -6.86 -0.54
N TRP A 181 -16.49 -6.85 -1.39
CA TRP A 181 -16.56 -6.27 -2.74
C TRP A 181 -17.57 -6.98 -3.66
N LEU A 182 -17.66 -8.31 -3.54
CA LEU A 182 -18.59 -9.16 -4.31
C LEU A 182 -20.03 -9.10 -3.81
N SER A 183 -20.28 -8.57 -2.61
CA SER A 183 -21.62 -8.52 -2.04
C SER A 183 -22.59 -7.78 -2.96
N GLY A 184 -23.63 -8.48 -3.43
CA GLY A 184 -24.62 -7.95 -4.37
C GLY A 184 -24.16 -7.85 -5.84
N ARG A 185 -22.96 -8.32 -6.20
CA ARG A 185 -22.48 -8.37 -7.58
C ARG A 185 -22.77 -9.70 -8.26
N ASP A 186 -22.89 -9.66 -9.59
CA ASP A 186 -22.85 -10.84 -10.44
C ASP A 186 -21.40 -11.36 -10.52
N ARG A 187 -21.17 -12.63 -10.18
CA ARG A 187 -19.81 -13.19 -10.07
C ARG A 187 -19.10 -13.31 -11.42
N ALA A 188 -19.83 -13.66 -12.48
CA ALA A 188 -19.26 -13.74 -13.82
C ALA A 188 -18.77 -12.37 -14.31
N LYS A 189 -19.60 -11.33 -14.18
CA LYS A 189 -19.19 -9.95 -14.50
C LYS A 189 -18.02 -9.48 -13.63
N ALA A 190 -18.03 -9.82 -12.34
CA ALA A 190 -16.94 -9.47 -11.44
C ALA A 190 -15.61 -10.14 -11.86
N ALA A 191 -15.65 -11.40 -12.31
CA ALA A 191 -14.48 -12.09 -12.86
C ALA A 191 -13.98 -11.43 -14.15
N GLU A 192 -14.87 -11.06 -15.06
CA GLU A 192 -14.53 -10.31 -16.28
C GLU A 192 -13.89 -8.95 -15.96
N GLU A 193 -14.42 -8.21 -15.00
CA GLU A 193 -13.88 -6.92 -14.55
C GLU A 193 -12.45 -7.06 -13.99
N ILE A 194 -12.21 -8.09 -13.16
CA ILE A 194 -10.86 -8.37 -12.61
C ILE A 194 -9.90 -8.79 -13.71
N ALA A 195 -10.31 -9.66 -14.62
CA ALA A 195 -9.49 -10.09 -15.75
C ALA A 195 -9.12 -8.90 -16.65
N ALA A 196 -10.07 -8.02 -16.96
CA ALA A 196 -9.83 -6.81 -17.75
C ALA A 196 -8.86 -5.85 -17.05
N ALA A 197 -8.93 -5.72 -15.72
CA ALA A 197 -8.04 -4.86 -14.94
C ALA A 197 -6.61 -5.40 -14.83
N ALA A 198 -6.40 -6.72 -14.96
CA ALA A 198 -5.09 -7.35 -14.76
C ALA A 198 -3.99 -6.74 -15.66
N ALA A 199 -4.28 -6.44 -16.92
CA ALA A 199 -3.27 -5.89 -17.83
C ALA A 199 -2.71 -4.52 -17.38
N GLY A 200 -3.52 -3.70 -16.70
CA GLY A 200 -3.15 -2.37 -16.22
C GLY A 200 -2.70 -2.33 -14.75
N ALA A 201 -2.79 -3.44 -14.02
CA ALA A 201 -2.37 -3.51 -12.62
C ALA A 201 -0.85 -3.37 -12.47
N SER A 202 -0.36 -3.21 -11.24
CA SER A 202 1.06 -3.42 -10.95
C SER A 202 1.42 -4.91 -11.06
N PRO A 203 2.72 -5.28 -11.07
CA PRO A 203 3.13 -6.68 -11.03
C PRO A 203 2.50 -7.49 -9.90
N LEU A 204 2.51 -6.99 -8.66
CA LEU A 204 1.85 -7.68 -7.55
C LEU A 204 0.32 -7.67 -7.69
N GLY A 205 -0.26 -6.60 -8.21
CA GLY A 205 -1.70 -6.53 -8.48
C GLY A 205 -2.14 -7.55 -9.53
N ARG A 206 -1.32 -7.80 -10.56
CA ARG A 206 -1.50 -8.89 -11.53
C ARG A 206 -1.46 -10.25 -10.86
N THR A 207 -0.43 -10.52 -10.05
CA THR A 207 -0.32 -11.77 -9.30
C THR A 207 -1.58 -12.03 -8.47
N VAL A 208 -2.05 -11.01 -7.74
CA VAL A 208 -3.29 -11.07 -6.96
C VAL A 208 -4.51 -11.31 -7.85
N ALA A 209 -4.63 -10.63 -8.99
CA ALA A 209 -5.75 -10.83 -9.93
C ALA A 209 -5.83 -12.29 -10.39
N LEU A 210 -4.70 -12.88 -10.80
CA LEU A 210 -4.67 -14.26 -11.26
C LEU A 210 -4.99 -15.25 -10.12
N GLN A 211 -4.51 -15.00 -8.90
CA GLN A 211 -4.86 -15.81 -7.71
C GLN A 211 -6.35 -15.77 -7.40
N VAL A 212 -6.95 -14.56 -7.40
CA VAL A 212 -8.37 -14.37 -7.12
C VAL A 212 -9.25 -15.06 -8.18
N LEU A 213 -8.90 -14.92 -9.46
CA LEU A 213 -9.60 -15.59 -10.55
C LEU A 213 -9.52 -17.12 -10.44
N ASP A 214 -8.34 -17.66 -10.13
CA ASP A 214 -8.12 -19.11 -10.08
C ASP A 214 -8.77 -19.77 -8.85
N ALA A 215 -8.62 -19.16 -7.67
CA ALA A 215 -8.96 -19.79 -6.39
C ALA A 215 -10.29 -19.30 -5.78
N GLU A 216 -10.66 -18.03 -5.95
CA GLU A 216 -11.70 -17.40 -5.12
C GLU A 216 -13.04 -17.18 -5.86
N LEU A 217 -13.02 -17.23 -7.20
CA LEU A 217 -14.19 -16.98 -8.06
C LEU A 217 -14.78 -18.23 -8.72
N GLY A 218 -14.27 -19.42 -8.42
CA GLY A 218 -14.85 -20.67 -8.89
C GLY A 218 -14.76 -20.83 -10.41
N ASP A 219 -15.81 -21.38 -11.04
CA ASP A 219 -15.83 -21.64 -12.49
C ASP A 219 -15.77 -20.35 -13.32
N ASP A 220 -16.50 -19.31 -12.90
CA ASP A 220 -16.50 -18.00 -13.55
C ASP A 220 -15.10 -17.39 -13.61
N GLY A 221 -14.37 -17.47 -12.49
CA GLY A 221 -12.98 -17.02 -12.39
C GLY A 221 -12.04 -17.82 -13.30
N ARG A 222 -12.17 -19.16 -13.32
CA ARG A 222 -11.39 -20.02 -14.22
C ARG A 222 -11.67 -19.75 -15.69
N GLU A 223 -12.92 -19.45 -16.06
CA GLU A 223 -13.28 -19.10 -17.43
C GLU A 223 -12.65 -17.75 -17.84
N ALA A 224 -12.78 -16.73 -17.00
CA ALA A 224 -12.14 -15.43 -17.22
C ALA A 224 -10.61 -15.55 -17.33
N LEU A 225 -9.99 -16.39 -16.50
CA LEU A 225 -8.56 -16.67 -16.54
C LEU A 225 -8.13 -17.35 -17.86
N ARG A 226 -8.90 -18.33 -18.36
CA ARG A 226 -8.65 -18.93 -19.67
C ARG A 226 -8.79 -17.90 -20.79
N GLY A 227 -9.74 -16.96 -20.69
CA GLY A 227 -9.90 -15.86 -21.63
C GLY A 227 -8.65 -14.99 -21.77
N LEU A 228 -7.88 -14.82 -20.69
CA LEU A 228 -6.63 -14.06 -20.71
C LEU A 228 -5.51 -14.74 -21.53
N LEU A 229 -5.60 -16.03 -21.85
CA LEU A 229 -4.61 -16.75 -22.66
C LEU A 229 -4.45 -16.17 -24.07
N ALA A 230 -5.40 -15.39 -24.58
CA ALA A 230 -5.26 -14.69 -25.87
C ALA A 230 -4.57 -13.31 -25.74
N THR A 231 -4.38 -12.80 -24.53
CA THR A 231 -3.81 -11.48 -24.28
C THR A 231 -2.29 -11.53 -24.42
N PRO A 232 -1.66 -10.65 -25.23
CA PRO A 232 -0.19 -10.55 -25.29
C PRO A 232 0.41 -10.29 -23.91
N ARG A 233 1.55 -10.92 -23.60
CA ARG A 233 2.28 -10.83 -22.31
C ARG A 233 1.51 -11.39 -21.10
N VAL A 234 0.33 -10.84 -20.77
CA VAL A 234 -0.51 -11.31 -19.66
C VAL A 234 -0.89 -12.77 -19.86
N GLY A 235 -1.27 -13.18 -21.07
CA GLY A 235 -1.61 -14.58 -21.28
C GLY A 235 -0.40 -15.53 -21.30
N ALA A 236 0.82 -15.02 -21.54
CA ALA A 236 2.04 -15.80 -21.33
C ALA A 236 2.30 -16.03 -19.83
N LEU A 237 2.06 -15.00 -19.00
CA LEU A 237 2.08 -15.13 -17.54
C LEU A 237 1.03 -16.15 -17.06
N VAL A 238 -0.20 -16.07 -17.58
CA VAL A 238 -1.27 -17.02 -17.27
C VAL A 238 -0.90 -18.44 -17.70
N ALA A 239 -0.34 -18.62 -18.90
CA ALA A 239 0.09 -19.93 -19.37
C ALA A 239 1.19 -20.53 -18.49
N ALA A 240 2.19 -19.73 -18.11
CA ALA A 240 3.24 -20.15 -17.19
C ALA A 240 2.68 -20.56 -15.82
N ARG A 241 1.70 -19.82 -15.30
CA ARG A 241 1.06 -20.11 -14.00
C ARG A 241 0.19 -21.37 -14.03
N LEU A 242 -0.57 -21.58 -15.10
CA LEU A 242 -1.47 -22.72 -15.25
C LEU A 242 -0.78 -23.99 -15.77
N GLY A 243 0.48 -23.89 -16.21
CA GLY A 243 1.13 -24.97 -16.95
C GLY A 243 0.45 -25.28 -18.29
N ALA A 244 -0.21 -24.29 -18.89
CA ALA A 244 -0.91 -24.44 -20.15
C ALA A 244 0.07 -24.38 -21.33
N GLU A 245 -0.13 -25.24 -22.33
CA GLU A 245 0.63 -25.17 -23.57
C GLU A 245 0.21 -23.95 -24.39
N ARG A 246 1.09 -22.94 -24.44
CA ARG A 246 0.96 -21.74 -25.26
C ARG A 246 2.32 -21.38 -25.84
N GLU A 247 2.39 -21.18 -27.16
CA GLU A 247 3.57 -20.59 -27.78
C GLU A 247 3.75 -19.14 -27.28
N SER A 248 4.91 -18.87 -26.66
CA SER A 248 5.27 -17.55 -26.16
C SER A 248 6.54 -17.08 -26.84
N SER A 249 6.54 -15.83 -27.31
CA SER A 249 7.73 -15.23 -27.90
C SER A 249 8.83 -15.02 -26.85
N ALA A 250 10.08 -14.87 -27.29
CA ALA A 250 11.19 -14.54 -26.39
C ALA A 250 10.96 -13.21 -25.64
N GLU A 251 10.28 -12.24 -26.27
CA GLU A 251 9.91 -10.97 -25.62
C GLU A 251 8.90 -11.21 -24.49
N GLU A 252 7.89 -12.06 -24.70
CA GLU A 252 6.89 -12.38 -23.68
C GLU A 252 7.50 -13.16 -22.51
N ILE A 253 8.39 -14.11 -22.79
CA ILE A 253 9.12 -14.85 -21.74
C ILE A 253 9.93 -13.88 -20.88
N ALA A 254 10.68 -12.97 -21.51
CA ALA A 254 11.43 -11.94 -20.79
C ALA A 254 10.51 -11.01 -19.99
N TRP A 255 9.36 -10.62 -20.54
CA TRP A 255 8.37 -9.78 -19.85
C TRP A 255 7.81 -10.49 -18.61
N VAL A 256 7.47 -11.78 -18.70
CA VAL A 256 6.95 -12.60 -17.59
C VAL A 256 7.97 -12.73 -16.47
N LEU A 257 9.24 -12.99 -16.80
CA LEU A 257 10.31 -13.07 -15.79
C LEU A 257 10.50 -11.76 -15.04
N VAL A 258 10.46 -10.63 -15.75
CA VAL A 258 10.53 -9.30 -15.10
C VAL A 258 9.28 -9.05 -14.24
N ASP A 259 8.09 -9.42 -14.71
CA ASP A 259 6.84 -9.21 -13.97
C ASP A 259 6.83 -9.99 -12.65
N MET A 260 7.25 -11.26 -12.68
CA MET A 260 7.35 -12.08 -11.45
C MET A 260 8.38 -11.51 -10.48
N ALA A 261 9.56 -11.11 -10.96
CA ALA A 261 10.58 -10.48 -10.14
C ALA A 261 10.09 -9.15 -9.53
N ALA A 262 9.45 -8.31 -10.34
CA ALA A 262 8.90 -7.03 -9.89
C ALA A 262 7.77 -7.22 -8.89
N SER A 263 6.93 -8.25 -9.04
CA SER A 263 5.89 -8.63 -8.07
C SER A 263 6.48 -8.98 -6.71
N LEU A 264 7.62 -9.69 -6.67
CA LEU A 264 8.31 -10.02 -5.42
C LEU A 264 8.93 -8.79 -4.76
N LEU A 265 9.54 -7.90 -5.55
CA LEU A 265 10.07 -6.63 -5.05
C LEU A 265 8.97 -5.72 -4.49
N GLU A 266 7.81 -5.71 -5.13
CA GLU A 266 6.66 -4.91 -4.72
C GLU A 266 6.00 -5.44 -3.44
N TYR A 267 6.04 -6.75 -3.21
CA TYR A 267 5.56 -7.36 -1.96
C TYR A 267 6.40 -6.95 -0.74
N GLY A 268 7.67 -6.57 -0.94
CA GLY A 268 8.51 -6.04 0.13
C GLY A 268 9.08 -7.11 1.07
N GLY A 269 9.27 -8.34 0.58
CA GLY A 269 10.03 -9.37 1.31
C GLY A 269 11.51 -8.98 1.45
N ASP A 270 12.23 -9.66 2.35
CA ASP A 270 13.68 -9.48 2.49
C ASP A 270 14.33 -9.63 1.10
N SER A 271 15.19 -8.68 0.73
CA SER A 271 15.85 -8.71 -0.57
C SER A 271 16.63 -10.00 -0.83
N GLU A 272 17.09 -10.69 0.21
CA GLU A 272 17.67 -12.03 0.06
C GLU A 272 16.62 -13.05 -0.43
N GLN A 273 15.40 -13.01 0.10
CA GLN A 273 14.29 -13.86 -0.34
C GLN A 273 13.84 -13.53 -1.77
N VAL A 274 13.88 -12.25 -2.15
CA VAL A 274 13.56 -11.85 -3.54
C VAL A 274 14.63 -12.35 -4.51
N VAL A 275 15.91 -12.25 -4.13
CA VAL A 275 17.03 -12.81 -4.92
C VAL A 275 16.96 -14.32 -4.99
N GLU A 276 16.68 -15.02 -3.90
CA GLU A 276 16.51 -16.47 -3.86
C GLU A 276 15.31 -16.93 -4.72
N ALA A 277 14.19 -16.22 -4.65
CA ALA A 277 13.03 -16.52 -5.49
C ALA A 277 13.33 -16.27 -6.98
N MET A 278 14.08 -15.22 -7.31
CA MET A 278 14.55 -14.96 -8.69
C MET A 278 15.58 -15.99 -9.17
N ALA A 279 16.32 -16.63 -8.26
CA ALA A 279 17.26 -17.68 -8.61
C ALA A 279 16.55 -18.92 -9.18
N MET A 280 15.27 -19.14 -8.88
CA MET A 280 14.46 -20.27 -9.37
C MET A 280 15.14 -21.65 -9.22
N GLY A 281 16.01 -21.80 -8.21
CA GLY A 281 16.80 -23.02 -7.98
C GLY A 281 17.90 -23.30 -9.02
N MET A 282 18.19 -22.35 -9.91
CA MET A 282 19.21 -22.47 -10.96
C MET A 282 20.62 -22.28 -10.40
N ALA A 283 21.62 -22.86 -11.06
CA ALA A 283 23.03 -22.57 -10.77
C ALA A 283 23.38 -21.13 -11.23
N PRO A 284 24.39 -20.47 -10.62
CA PRO A 284 24.75 -19.09 -10.97
C PRO A 284 25.01 -18.83 -12.46
N GLU A 285 25.61 -19.80 -13.17
CA GLU A 285 25.83 -19.72 -14.61
C GLU A 285 24.51 -19.66 -15.40
N GLU A 286 23.55 -20.52 -15.08
CA GLU A 286 22.24 -20.58 -15.72
C GLU A 286 21.39 -19.35 -15.39
N GLN A 287 21.51 -18.83 -14.16
CA GLN A 287 20.90 -17.55 -13.79
C GLN A 287 21.47 -16.39 -14.60
N ALA A 288 22.80 -16.33 -14.78
CA ALA A 288 23.45 -15.28 -15.55
C ALA A 288 23.00 -15.28 -17.03
N GLU A 289 22.78 -16.46 -17.61
CA GLU A 289 22.21 -16.61 -18.96
C GLU A 289 20.75 -16.12 -19.01
N SER A 290 19.94 -16.48 -18.01
CA SER A 290 18.54 -16.05 -17.91
C SER A 290 18.40 -14.54 -17.67
N ILE A 291 19.30 -13.92 -16.92
CA ILE A 291 19.28 -12.46 -16.70
C ILE A 291 19.58 -11.68 -17.98
N ALA A 292 20.40 -12.25 -18.87
CA ALA A 292 20.72 -11.61 -20.14
C ALA A 292 19.47 -11.41 -21.02
N ILE A 293 18.43 -12.25 -20.88
CA ILE A 293 17.20 -12.13 -21.67
C ILE A 293 16.24 -11.05 -21.16
N LEU A 294 16.34 -10.64 -19.89
CA LEU A 294 15.41 -9.67 -19.27
C LEU A 294 15.41 -8.31 -19.98
N ALA A 295 16.53 -7.91 -20.58
CA ALA A 295 16.65 -6.65 -21.31
C ALA A 295 15.72 -6.55 -22.54
N PHE A 296 15.24 -7.67 -23.08
CA PHE A 296 14.43 -7.70 -24.30
C PHE A 296 12.92 -7.55 -24.06
N GLY A 297 12.43 -7.81 -22.85
CA GLY A 297 11.00 -7.94 -22.56
C GLY A 297 10.17 -6.65 -22.62
N ARG A 298 10.82 -5.47 -22.67
CA ARG A 298 10.16 -4.14 -22.67
C ARG A 298 9.10 -4.01 -21.56
N HIS A 299 9.39 -4.56 -20.37
CA HIS A 299 8.55 -4.40 -19.18
C HIS A 299 8.87 -3.05 -18.51
N PRO A 300 7.87 -2.29 -18.01
CA PRO A 300 8.12 -1.00 -17.34
C PRO A 300 9.12 -1.09 -16.17
N ASP A 301 9.05 -2.16 -15.39
CA ASP A 301 9.95 -2.40 -14.23
C ASP A 301 11.27 -3.12 -14.56
N THR A 302 11.65 -3.30 -15.84
CA THR A 302 12.90 -3.98 -16.21
C THR A 302 14.12 -3.32 -15.56
N GLU A 303 14.19 -1.99 -15.58
CA GLU A 303 15.29 -1.24 -14.98
C GLU A 303 15.37 -1.44 -13.46
N LYS A 304 14.23 -1.37 -12.77
CA LYS A 304 14.12 -1.58 -11.32
C LYS A 304 14.64 -2.96 -10.93
N VAL A 305 14.18 -4.03 -11.59
CA VAL A 305 14.61 -5.41 -11.32
C VAL A 305 16.11 -5.58 -11.55
N LEU A 306 16.63 -5.05 -12.66
CA LEU A 306 18.05 -5.18 -12.98
C LEU A 306 18.93 -4.41 -11.98
N LEU A 307 18.54 -3.20 -11.56
CA LEU A 307 19.26 -2.46 -10.52
C LEU A 307 19.30 -3.23 -9.20
N THR A 308 18.17 -3.79 -8.76
CA THR A 308 18.14 -4.59 -7.54
C THR A 308 19.07 -5.81 -7.61
N LEU A 309 19.10 -6.51 -8.75
CA LEU A 309 20.03 -7.62 -8.97
C LEU A 309 21.50 -7.17 -8.93
N VAL A 310 21.82 -5.99 -9.46
CA VAL A 310 23.19 -5.46 -9.41
C VAL A 310 23.63 -5.14 -7.99
N GLU A 311 22.72 -4.59 -7.18
CA GLU A 311 23.01 -4.12 -5.83
C GLU A 311 23.03 -5.24 -4.79
N ARG A 312 22.16 -6.25 -4.94
CA ARG A 312 21.83 -7.19 -3.86
C ARG A 312 22.18 -8.64 -4.15
N HIS A 313 22.50 -9.00 -5.38
CA HIS A 313 22.75 -10.40 -5.69
C HIS A 313 24.09 -10.87 -5.09
N PRO A 314 24.13 -11.98 -4.31
CA PRO A 314 25.34 -12.42 -3.62
C PRO A 314 26.40 -12.97 -4.58
N ASP A 315 26.00 -13.53 -5.72
CA ASP A 315 26.92 -14.00 -6.76
C ASP A 315 27.39 -12.86 -7.69
N PRO A 316 28.70 -12.62 -7.81
CA PRO A 316 29.25 -11.52 -8.62
C PRO A 316 29.11 -11.73 -10.14
N LYS A 317 29.01 -12.97 -10.63
CA LYS A 317 28.79 -13.26 -12.06
C LYS A 317 27.38 -12.86 -12.46
N VAL A 318 26.41 -13.20 -11.61
CA VAL A 318 25.01 -12.83 -11.82
C VAL A 318 24.85 -11.31 -11.78
N ALA A 319 25.44 -10.63 -10.79
CA ALA A 319 25.45 -9.16 -10.74
C ALA A 319 26.13 -8.53 -11.98
N ALA A 320 27.17 -9.15 -12.52
CA ALA A 320 27.81 -8.69 -13.77
C ALA A 320 26.90 -8.87 -15.00
N ALA A 321 26.18 -9.98 -15.08
CA ALA A 321 25.18 -10.21 -16.14
C ALA A 321 24.05 -9.16 -16.06
N ALA A 322 23.55 -8.86 -14.86
CA ALA A 322 22.55 -7.82 -14.63
C ALA A 322 23.06 -6.43 -15.07
N ARG A 323 24.31 -6.07 -14.75
CA ARG A 323 24.94 -4.83 -15.24
C ARG A 323 24.97 -4.76 -16.77
N LYS A 324 25.32 -5.86 -17.43
CA LYS A 324 25.35 -5.93 -18.89
C LYS A 324 23.95 -5.79 -19.49
N ALA A 325 22.96 -6.50 -18.93
CA ALA A 325 21.57 -6.39 -19.34
C ALA A 325 21.02 -4.97 -19.15
N LEU A 326 21.35 -4.29 -18.04
CA LEU A 326 20.95 -2.91 -17.77
C LEU A 326 21.53 -1.93 -18.79
N ARG A 327 22.81 -2.08 -19.14
CA ARG A 327 23.44 -1.27 -20.20
C ARG A 327 22.72 -1.44 -21.54
N ARG A 328 22.39 -2.69 -21.91
CA ARG A 328 21.63 -3.00 -23.13
C ARG A 328 20.23 -2.40 -23.09
N HIS A 329 19.52 -2.51 -21.97
CA HIS A 329 18.19 -1.91 -21.77
C HIS A 329 18.22 -0.39 -21.98
N ARG A 330 19.26 0.29 -21.47
CA ARG A 330 19.50 1.73 -21.66
C ARG A 330 20.02 2.10 -23.06
N GLY A 331 20.23 1.14 -23.97
CA GLY A 331 20.77 1.39 -25.32
C GLY A 331 22.26 1.71 -25.36
N LEU A 332 23.02 1.40 -24.31
CA LEU A 332 24.47 1.60 -24.27
C LEU A 332 25.19 0.39 -24.90
N ALA A 333 26.12 0.64 -25.83
CA ALA A 333 26.85 -0.41 -26.54
C ALA A 333 27.69 -1.28 -25.59
N ASP A 334 27.76 -2.60 -25.86
CA ASP A 334 28.65 -3.55 -25.16
C ASP A 334 30.12 -3.17 -25.47
N GLY A 335 30.71 -2.31 -24.64
CA GLY A 335 32.16 -2.05 -24.58
C GLY A 335 32.92 -3.19 -23.93
#